data_AF-T0ZMQ3-F1
#
_entry.id   AF-T0ZMQ3-F1
#
_cell.length_a   1.000
_cell.length_b   1.000
_cell.length_c   1.000
_cell.angle_alpha   90.00
_cell.angle_beta   90.00
_cell.angle_gamma   90.00
#
_symmetry.space_group_name_H-M   'P 1'
#
loop_
_entity.id
_entity.type
_entity.pdbx_description
1 polymer ?
#
loop_
_entity_poly.entity_id
_entity_poly.type
_entity_poly.pdbx_seq_one_letter_code
_entity_poly.pdbx_strand_id
1 'polypeptide(L)'
;MRVSGRLGQRHADLVEALCACATARREIEDGGLELRVDPHQVRRVMSGGRGQYSAEQIGRLLVDLRAVVVEVETPEMRAGDRAVGGLIDHWLPDGGEVADPLTGKTRQLWRVRLGALLVALLRHDVA
;
A
#
# COMPACT_ATOMS: atom_id res chain seq x y z
N MET A 1 -18.06 8.71 -1.16
CA MET A 1 -16.70 8.45 -1.67
C MET A 1 -16.75 8.10 -3.14
N ARG A 2 -16.01 8.84 -3.96
CA ARG A 2 -15.84 8.59 -5.39
C ARG A 2 -14.39 8.22 -5.64
N VAL A 3 -14.17 7.10 -6.33
CA VAL A 3 -12.82 6.64 -6.69
C VAL A 3 -12.66 6.73 -8.20
N SER A 4 -11.58 7.38 -8.65
CA SER A 4 -11.25 7.53 -10.06
C SER A 4 -9.90 6.86 -10.33
N GLY A 5 -9.91 5.76 -11.10
CA GLY A 5 -8.72 4.97 -11.42
C GLY A 5 -9.05 3.54 -11.83
N ARG A 6 -8.05 2.80 -12.32
CA ARG A 6 -8.18 1.37 -12.61
C ARG A 6 -7.98 0.57 -11.33
N LEU A 7 -9.07 0.26 -10.64
CA LEU A 7 -9.04 -0.59 -9.44
C LEU A 7 -9.87 -1.84 -9.65
N GLY A 8 -9.43 -2.91 -8.98
CA GLY A 8 -10.09 -4.20 -8.98
C GLY A 8 -9.51 -5.06 -7.87
N GLN A 9 -10.01 -6.29 -7.72
CA GLN A 9 -9.67 -7.16 -6.58
C GLN A 9 -8.16 -7.28 -6.33
N ARG A 10 -7.34 -7.43 -7.38
CA ARG A 10 -5.89 -7.53 -7.24
C ARG A 10 -5.20 -6.30 -6.65
N HIS A 11 -5.78 -5.12 -6.79
CA HIS A 11 -5.28 -3.90 -6.16
C HIS A 11 -5.59 -3.90 -4.66
N ALA A 12 -6.80 -4.33 -4.29
CA ALA A 12 -7.19 -4.49 -2.89
C ALA A 12 -6.31 -5.56 -2.20
N ASP A 13 -6.14 -6.73 -2.85
CA ASP A 13 -5.27 -7.80 -2.36
C ASP A 13 -3.83 -7.29 -2.13
N LEU A 14 -3.32 -6.41 -3.00
CA LEU A 14 -1.98 -5.85 -2.87
C LEU A 14 -1.88 -4.89 -1.69
N VAL A 15 -2.85 -4.00 -1.50
CA VAL A 15 -2.88 -3.10 -0.34
C VAL A 15 -2.95 -3.91 0.96
N GLU A 16 -3.80 -4.94 1.00
CA GLU A 16 -3.89 -5.85 2.14
C GLU A 16 -2.57 -6.58 2.40
N ALA A 17 -1.93 -7.14 1.36
CA ALA A 17 -0.65 -7.82 1.47
C ALA A 17 0.46 -6.89 1.96
N LEU A 18 0.49 -5.63 1.52
CA LEU A 18 1.44 -4.62 1.99
C LEU A 18 1.26 -4.34 3.49
N CYS A 19 0.02 -4.19 3.95
CA CYS A 19 -0.30 -4.01 5.37
C CYS A 19 0.08 -5.25 6.20
N ALA A 20 -0.25 -6.44 5.72
CA ALA A 20 0.02 -7.71 6.42
C ALA A 20 1.52 -8.06 6.49
N CYS A 21 2.31 -7.64 5.49
CA CYS A 21 3.75 -7.91 5.42
C CYS A 21 4.61 -6.77 6.01
N ALA A 22 4.00 -5.77 6.65
CA ALA A 22 4.73 -4.65 7.24
C ALA A 22 5.59 -5.11 8.42
N THR A 23 6.90 -4.93 8.29
CA THR A 23 7.88 -5.22 9.35
C THR A 23 8.05 -4.04 10.31
N ALA A 24 7.76 -2.83 9.83
CA ALA A 24 7.66 -1.64 10.65
C ALA A 24 6.62 -0.69 10.05
N ARG A 25 6.02 0.13 10.91
CA ARG A 25 5.05 1.17 10.54
C ARG A 25 5.40 2.48 11.23
N ARG A 26 5.19 3.60 10.54
CA ARG A 26 5.39 4.95 11.04
C ARG A 26 4.26 5.85 10.58
N GLU A 27 3.52 6.41 11.53
CA GLU A 27 2.55 7.46 11.24
C GLU A 27 3.27 8.73 10.83
N ILE A 28 2.67 9.45 9.88
CA ILE A 28 3.21 10.72 9.37
C ILE A 28 2.29 11.84 9.80
N GLU A 29 2.86 13.02 10.02
CA GLU A 29 2.18 14.22 10.52
C GLU A 29 0.93 14.60 9.71
N ASP A 30 0.93 14.35 8.39
CA ASP A 30 -0.20 14.63 7.50
C ASP A 30 -1.32 13.56 7.57
N GLY A 31 -1.21 12.58 8.46
CA GLY A 31 -2.16 11.47 8.60
C GLY A 31 -1.87 10.27 7.68
N GLY A 32 -0.81 10.33 6.86
CA GLY A 32 -0.35 9.20 6.07
C GLY A 32 0.32 8.11 6.92
N LEU A 33 0.53 6.94 6.32
CA LEU A 33 1.20 5.81 6.96
C LEU A 33 2.36 5.32 6.09
N GLU A 34 3.55 5.29 6.66
CA GLU A 34 4.72 4.70 6.03
C GLU A 34 4.93 3.28 6.54
N LEU A 35 5.03 2.33 5.60
CA LEU A 35 5.26 0.92 5.85
C LEU A 35 6.64 0.54 5.33
N ARG A 36 7.38 -0.22 6.14
CA ARG A 36 8.55 -0.96 5.69
C ARG A 36 8.12 -2.40 5.43
N VAL A 37 8.29 -2.89 4.20
CA VAL A 37 7.78 -4.21 3.77
C VAL A 37 8.86 -5.02 3.09
N ASP A 38 8.82 -6.34 3.25
CA ASP A 38 9.65 -7.27 2.50
C ASP A 38 8.98 -7.66 1.17
N PRO A 39 9.54 -7.26 0.02
CA PRO A 39 8.94 -7.53 -1.30
C PRO A 39 8.71 -9.01 -1.57
N HIS A 40 9.57 -9.87 -1.03
CA HIS A 40 9.44 -11.32 -1.19
C HIS A 40 8.21 -11.85 -0.46
N GLN A 41 7.94 -11.37 0.76
CA GLN A 41 6.77 -11.77 1.52
C GLN A 41 5.48 -11.31 0.85
N VAL A 42 5.46 -10.07 0.35
CA VAL A 42 4.32 -9.53 -0.41
C VAL A 42 4.03 -10.42 -1.63
N ARG A 43 5.06 -10.77 -2.41
CA ARG A 43 4.92 -11.68 -3.57
C ARG A 43 4.38 -13.07 -3.19
N ARG A 44 4.77 -13.59 -2.02
CA ARG A 44 4.31 -14.89 -1.52
C ARG A 44 2.84 -14.83 -1.11
N VAL A 45 2.44 -13.79 -0.35
CA VAL A 45 1.05 -13.57 0.07
C VAL A 45 0.14 -13.38 -1.15
N MET A 46 0.54 -12.56 -2.11
CA MET A 46 -0.21 -12.34 -3.37
C MET A 46 -0.43 -13.60 -4.20
N SER A 47 0.42 -14.63 -4.03
CA SER A 47 0.28 -15.93 -4.69
C SER A 47 -0.61 -16.93 -3.93
N GLY A 48 -1.18 -16.55 -2.78
CA GLY A 48 -1.88 -17.46 -1.87
C GLY A 48 -0.95 -18.50 -1.24
N GLY A 49 0.34 -18.19 -1.07
CA GLY A 49 1.33 -19.08 -0.49
C GLY A 49 1.79 -20.24 -1.39
N ARG A 50 1.29 -20.35 -2.63
CA ARG A 50 1.61 -21.45 -3.55
C ARG A 50 2.80 -21.18 -4.48
N GLY A 51 3.45 -20.02 -4.37
CA GLY A 51 4.60 -19.67 -5.18
C GLY A 51 5.04 -18.22 -5.00
N GLN A 52 5.41 -17.57 -6.11
CA GLN A 52 5.71 -16.15 -6.13
C GLN A 52 4.88 -15.46 -7.20
N TYR A 53 4.14 -14.43 -6.81
CA TYR A 53 3.47 -13.55 -7.77
C TYR A 53 4.53 -12.82 -8.63
N SER A 54 4.18 -12.47 -9.88
CA SER A 54 5.13 -11.82 -10.79
C SER A 54 5.53 -10.44 -10.24
N ALA A 55 6.84 -10.19 -10.14
CA ALA A 55 7.36 -8.90 -9.71
C ALA A 55 6.94 -7.77 -10.67
N GLU A 56 6.91 -8.06 -11.97
CA GLU A 56 6.45 -7.13 -13.00
C GLU A 56 4.96 -6.78 -12.81
N GLN A 57 4.12 -7.79 -12.53
CA GLN A 57 2.69 -7.55 -12.29
C GLN A 57 2.46 -6.73 -11.00
N ILE A 58 3.22 -6.99 -9.92
CA ILE A 58 3.17 -6.13 -8.73
C ILE A 58 3.55 -4.70 -9.08
N GLY A 59 4.61 -4.50 -9.87
CA GLY A 59 5.04 -3.17 -10.31
C GLY A 59 3.91 -2.42 -11.03
N ARG A 60 3.19 -3.09 -11.94
CA ARG A 60 2.02 -2.51 -12.63
C ARG A 60 0.90 -2.12 -11.65
N LEU A 61 0.56 -3.01 -10.70
CA LEU A 61 -0.45 -2.73 -9.68
C LEU A 61 -0.05 -1.55 -8.78
N LEU A 62 1.23 -1.42 -8.42
CA LEU A 62 1.74 -0.28 -7.64
C LEU A 62 1.64 1.04 -8.42
N VAL A 63 1.95 1.02 -9.71
CA VAL A 63 1.77 2.18 -10.59
C VAL A 63 0.31 2.58 -10.69
N ASP A 64 -0.59 1.60 -10.88
CA ASP A 64 -2.03 1.84 -10.96
C ASP A 64 -2.56 2.41 -9.63
N LEU A 65 -2.18 1.84 -8.48
CA LEU A 65 -2.51 2.35 -7.14
C LEU A 65 -1.99 3.78 -6.91
N ARG A 66 -0.78 4.09 -7.41
CA ARG A 66 -0.18 5.42 -7.30
C ARG A 66 -0.90 6.46 -8.17
N ALA A 67 -1.49 6.05 -9.28
CA ALA A 67 -2.22 6.91 -10.19
C ALA A 67 -3.68 7.16 -9.77
N VAL A 68 -4.19 6.40 -8.80
CA VAL A 68 -5.57 6.56 -8.32
C VAL A 68 -5.75 7.86 -7.57
N VAL A 69 -6.83 8.55 -7.90
CA VAL A 69 -7.33 9.70 -7.16
C VAL A 69 -8.63 9.31 -6.46
N VAL A 70 -8.66 9.51 -5.15
CA VAL A 70 -9.82 9.32 -4.30
C VAL A 70 -10.36 10.68 -3.90
N GLU A 71 -11.67 10.83 -4.04
CA GLU A 71 -12.43 11.97 -3.57
C GLU A 71 -13.39 11.48 -2.47
N VAL A 72 -13.25 12.04 -1.28
CA VAL A 72 -14.06 11.68 -0.11
C VAL A 72 -14.86 12.91 0.31
N GLU A 73 -16.16 12.67 0.48
CA GLU A 73 -17.09 13.54 1.19
C GLU A 73 -17.48 12.78 2.45
N THR A 74 -17.25 13.38 3.63
CA THR A 74 -17.66 12.79 4.91
C THR A 74 -18.71 13.68 5.60
N PRO A 75 -19.60 13.14 6.44
CA PRO A 75 -20.65 13.92 7.12
C PRO A 75 -20.10 15.05 8.02
N GLU A 76 -18.86 14.94 8.47
CA GLU A 76 -18.20 15.91 9.36
C GLU A 76 -17.67 17.13 8.60
N MET A 77 -17.57 17.05 7.27
CA MET A 77 -17.15 18.16 6.41
C MET A 77 -18.30 19.16 6.21
N ARG A 78 -17.97 20.44 5.97
CA ARG A 78 -19.01 21.43 5.65
C ARG A 78 -19.67 21.07 4.33
N ALA A 79 -20.94 21.40 4.18
CA ALA A 79 -21.67 21.15 2.94
C ALA A 79 -20.93 21.78 1.74
N GLY A 80 -20.52 20.94 0.79
CA GLY A 80 -19.76 21.34 -0.41
C GLY A 80 -18.25 21.13 -0.32
N ASP A 81 -17.70 20.83 0.86
CA ASP A 81 -16.28 20.49 1.01
C ASP A 81 -16.00 19.06 0.55
N ARG A 82 -14.82 18.87 -0.04
CA ARG A 82 -14.33 17.60 -0.57
C ARG A 82 -12.86 17.44 -0.23
N ALA A 83 -12.47 16.25 0.22
CA ALA A 83 -11.06 15.90 0.34
C ALA A 83 -10.63 15.07 -0.88
N VAL A 84 -9.49 15.43 -1.47
CA VAL A 84 -8.91 14.74 -2.62
C VAL A 84 -7.51 14.24 -2.25
N GLY A 85 -7.20 12.99 -2.59
CA GLY A 85 -5.92 12.37 -2.27
C GLY A 85 -5.67 11.08 -3.04
N GLY A 86 -4.50 10.47 -2.81
CA GLY A 86 -4.11 9.20 -3.42
C GLY A 86 -4.27 8.00 -2.49
N LEU A 87 -4.15 6.79 -3.05
CA LEU A 87 -4.06 5.56 -2.27
C LEU A 87 -2.63 5.30 -1.80
N ILE A 88 -1.68 5.29 -2.74
CA ILE A 88 -0.24 5.20 -2.46
C ILE A 88 0.40 6.50 -2.93
N ASP A 89 1.24 7.11 -2.11
CA ASP A 89 1.99 8.31 -2.46
C ASP A 89 3.34 8.00 -3.09
N HIS A 90 4.00 6.92 -2.65
CA HIS A 90 5.21 6.38 -3.27
C HIS A 90 5.51 4.95 -2.77
N TRP A 91 6.26 4.21 -3.59
CA TRP A 91 7.02 3.04 -3.16
C TRP A 91 8.47 3.23 -3.60
N LEU A 92 9.42 2.98 -2.71
CA LEU A 92 10.84 3.17 -2.97
C LEU A 92 11.62 1.97 -2.41
N PRO A 93 12.74 1.56 -3.03
CA PRO A 93 13.72 0.73 -2.36
C PRO A 93 14.16 1.44 -1.07
N ASP A 94 14.14 0.73 0.04
CA ASP A 94 14.66 1.21 1.32
C ASP A 94 16.05 0.63 1.54
N GLY A 95 16.94 1.40 2.16
CA GLY A 95 18.32 0.96 2.46
C GLY A 95 18.41 -0.17 3.50
N GLY A 96 17.27 -0.67 3.99
CA GLY A 96 17.22 -1.83 4.86
C GLY A 96 17.35 -3.12 4.06
N GLU A 97 18.24 -4.00 4.49
CA GLU A 97 18.47 -5.31 3.87
C GLU A 97 17.98 -6.44 4.78
N VAL A 98 17.31 -7.44 4.21
CA VAL A 98 16.96 -8.68 4.90
C VAL A 98 17.70 -9.84 4.25
N ALA A 99 18.32 -10.69 5.05
CA ALA A 99 18.96 -11.91 4.58
C ALA A 99 17.92 -12.93 4.10
N ASP A 100 18.17 -13.55 2.96
CA ASP A 100 17.47 -14.74 2.52
C ASP A 100 17.93 -15.93 3.36
N PRO A 101 17.03 -16.59 4.12
CA PRO A 101 17.41 -17.71 4.98
C PRO A 101 17.87 -18.95 4.19
N LEU A 102 17.55 -19.05 2.90
CA LEU A 102 17.95 -20.16 2.04
C LEU A 102 19.22 -19.87 1.24
N THR A 103 19.39 -18.62 0.79
CA THR A 103 20.52 -18.27 -0.11
C THR A 103 21.60 -17.42 0.56
N GLY A 104 21.35 -16.88 1.76
CA GLY A 104 22.23 -15.93 2.46
C GLY A 104 22.36 -14.57 1.78
N LYS A 105 21.74 -14.37 0.62
CA LYS A 105 21.78 -13.09 -0.12
C LYS A 105 20.90 -12.07 0.56
N THR A 106 21.35 -10.81 0.57
CA THR A 106 20.52 -9.72 1.06
C THR A 106 19.56 -9.25 -0.02
N ARG A 107 18.33 -8.91 0.40
CA ARG A 107 17.33 -8.25 -0.44
C ARG A 107 16.91 -6.94 0.19
N GLN A 108 16.71 -5.94 -0.65
CA GLN A 108 16.26 -4.62 -0.21
C GLN A 108 14.79 -4.67 0.19
N LEU A 109 14.47 -4.02 1.30
CA LEU A 109 13.11 -3.76 1.71
C LEU A 109 12.50 -2.66 0.84
N TRP A 110 11.18 -2.55 0.85
CA TRP A 110 10.49 -1.38 0.30
C TRP A 110 10.00 -0.48 1.43
N ARG A 111 10.04 0.81 1.14
CA ARG A 111 9.30 1.84 1.85
C ARG A 111 8.08 2.20 1.02
N VAL A 112 6.90 1.99 1.58
CA VAL A 112 5.62 2.29 0.92
C VAL A 112 4.86 3.29 1.76
N ARG A 113 4.44 4.39 1.14
CA ARG A 113 3.63 5.41 1.81
C ARG A 113 2.18 5.32 1.35
N LEU A 114 1.29 5.02 2.28
CA LEU A 114 -0.16 5.10 2.09
C LEU A 114 -0.61 6.54 2.30
N GLY A 115 -1.45 7.03 1.40
CA GLY A 115 -2.01 8.39 1.47
C GLY A 115 -2.96 8.55 2.65
N ALA A 116 -3.01 9.76 3.22
CA ALA A 116 -3.79 10.05 4.43
C ALA A 116 -5.28 9.71 4.31
N LEU A 117 -5.89 9.93 3.14
CA LEU A 117 -7.30 9.58 2.91
C LEU A 117 -7.53 8.07 2.90
N LEU A 118 -6.63 7.29 2.32
CA LEU A 118 -6.72 5.83 2.42
C LEU A 118 -6.60 5.37 3.88
N VAL A 119 -5.65 5.94 4.63
CA VAL A 119 -5.46 5.60 6.05
C VAL A 119 -6.71 5.94 6.86
N ALA A 120 -7.32 7.10 6.62
CA ALA A 120 -8.57 7.48 7.27
C ALA A 120 -9.70 6.47 6.96
N LEU A 121 -9.87 6.09 5.69
CA LEU A 121 -10.87 5.10 5.28
C LEU A 121 -10.65 3.73 5.92
N LEU A 122 -9.40 3.23 5.93
CA LEU A 122 -9.06 1.94 6.54
C LEU A 122 -9.32 1.92 8.05
N ARG A 123 -9.12 3.04 8.74
CA ARG A 123 -9.43 3.15 10.18
C ARG A 123 -10.93 3.11 10.45
N HIS A 124 -11.75 3.65 9.55
CA HIS A 124 -13.21 3.60 9.66
C HIS A 124 -13.79 2.22 9.36
N ASP A 125 -13.18 1.43 8.47
CA ASP A 125 -13.65 0.09 8.11
C ASP A 125 -13.46 -0.97 9.22
N VAL A 126 -12.56 -0.69 10.17
CA VAL A 126 -12.22 -1.60 11.28
C VAL A 126 -13.03 -1.28 12.56
N ALA A 127 -13.79 -0.18 12.57
CA ALA A 127 -14.58 0.30 13.72
C ALA A 127 -16.05 -0.12 13.64
#